data_AF-A0AAW0ARH6-F1
#
_entry.id   AF-A0AAW0ARH6-F1
#
_cell.length_a   1.000
_cell.length_b   1.000
_cell.length_c   1.000
_cell.angle_alpha   90.00
_cell.angle_beta   90.00
_cell.angle_gamma   90.00
#
_symmetry.space_group_name_H-M   'P 1'
#
loop_
_entity.id
_entity.type
_entity.pdbx_description
1 polymer ?
#
loop_
_entity_poly.entity_id
_entity_poly.type
_entity_poly.pdbx_seq_one_letter_code
_entity_poly.pdbx_strand_id
1 'polypeptide(L)'
;MGRYERYGCYSLMRRVRQIEGLWGMLLKGLVPRILEWILITVPIILYAHLATHLGPYDITKPQLVLYITCPDYRVQDTVLLFIISILVGLPFHVLVVRATTTKYVLSYCRPTLSLKLLLSPTERRHPWTLYTIPGLFLGFILQIAVPLGLTNLSGRLMYPHLGMKSNSAMDILLAQLAVTIGAKLLCVPLYVANTRLAMVGQCPTRYVGGELEQASRRHWDVQEAEESGVPMYCREEEDPVVY
;
A
#
# COMPACT_ATOMS: atom_id res chain seq x y z
N MET A 1 18.09 21.97 29.45
CA MET A 1 17.89 20.50 29.58
C MET A 1 16.74 20.06 28.71
N GLY A 2 17.00 19.84 27.41
CA GLY A 2 16.02 19.29 26.48
C GLY A 2 15.76 17.82 26.80
N ARG A 3 14.55 17.50 27.26
CA ARG A 3 14.11 16.11 27.39
C ARG A 3 14.00 15.54 25.98
N TYR A 4 14.78 14.51 25.68
CA TYR A 4 14.55 13.63 24.54
C TYR A 4 13.17 12.97 24.73
N GLU A 5 12.10 13.64 24.31
CA GLU A 5 10.81 12.99 24.17
C GLU A 5 10.98 11.93 23.09
N ARG A 6 11.00 10.66 23.51
CA ARG A 6 10.90 9.53 22.59
C ARG A 6 9.64 9.75 21.76
N TYR A 7 9.79 10.07 20.48
CA TYR A 7 8.68 10.23 19.57
C TYR A 7 7.93 8.89 19.43
N GLY A 8 6.92 8.69 20.26
CA GLY A 8 6.02 7.55 20.17
C GLY A 8 4.99 7.74 19.04
N CYS A 9 4.36 6.63 18.62
CA CYS A 9 3.29 6.64 17.61
C CYS A 9 2.19 7.67 17.93
N TYR A 10 1.82 7.78 19.21
CA TYR A 10 0.81 8.75 19.67
C TYR A 10 1.23 10.21 19.48
N SER A 11 2.50 10.54 19.74
CA SER A 11 3.03 11.90 19.57
C SER A 11 3.04 12.31 18.08
N LEU A 12 3.48 11.39 17.21
CA LEU A 12 3.42 11.59 15.76
C LEU A 12 1.99 11.76 15.26
N MET A 13 1.06 10.92 15.72
CA MET A 13 -0.35 11.00 15.31
C MET A 13 -1.02 12.30 15.77
N ARG A 14 -0.72 12.77 16.99
CA ARG A 14 -1.21 14.06 17.50
C ARG A 14 -0.68 15.22 16.67
N ARG A 15 0.60 15.21 16.31
CA ARG A 15 1.22 16.24 15.48
C ARG A 15 0.60 16.28 14.07
N VAL A 16 0.47 15.13 13.41
CA VAL A 16 -0.17 15.04 12.09
C VAL A 16 -1.61 15.57 12.15
N ARG A 17 -2.37 15.19 13.18
CA ARG A 17 -3.74 15.67 13.37
C ARG A 17 -3.84 17.19 13.56
N GLN A 18 -2.84 17.82 14.18
CA GLN A 18 -2.80 19.28 14.36
C GLN A 18 -2.46 20.02 13.06
N ILE A 19 -1.59 19.44 12.22
CA ILE A 19 -1.13 20.08 10.98
C ILE A 19 -2.14 19.86 9.83
N GLU A 20 -2.62 18.64 9.65
CA GLU A 20 -3.43 18.25 8.48
C GLU A 20 -4.92 18.14 8.80
N GLY A 21 -5.29 18.14 10.08
CA GLY A 21 -6.64 17.82 10.53
C GLY A 21 -6.96 16.32 10.44
N LEU A 22 -8.11 15.93 11.02
CA LEU A 22 -8.61 14.56 10.98
C LEU A 22 -8.91 14.06 9.56
N TRP A 23 -9.49 14.93 8.74
CA TRP A 23 -9.92 14.61 7.39
C TRP A 23 -8.73 14.46 6.43
N GLY A 24 -7.70 15.32 6.53
CA GLY A 24 -6.48 15.18 5.74
C GLY A 24 -5.75 13.87 6.03
N MET A 25 -5.59 13.54 7.33
CA MET A 25 -4.90 12.32 7.77
C MET A 25 -5.59 11.05 7.27
N LEU A 26 -6.91 10.94 7.45
CA LEU A 26 -7.63 9.73 7.08
C LEU A 26 -7.61 9.53 5.56
N LEU A 27 -7.86 10.60 4.80
CA LEU A 27 -8.04 10.50 3.36
C LEU A 27 -6.73 10.21 2.60
N LYS A 28 -5.54 10.61 3.12
CA LYS A 28 -4.26 10.53 2.38
C LYS A 28 -3.85 9.12 2.03
N GLY A 29 -4.02 8.20 2.99
CA GLY A 29 -3.74 6.78 2.79
C GLY A 29 -4.99 5.97 2.47
N LEU A 30 -6.14 6.33 3.05
CA LEU A 30 -7.34 5.49 2.96
C LEU A 30 -7.97 5.52 1.58
N VAL A 31 -8.07 6.69 0.94
CA VAL A 31 -8.69 6.80 -0.40
C VAL A 31 -7.97 5.95 -1.44
N PRO A 32 -6.64 6.07 -1.65
CA PRO A 32 -5.95 5.22 -2.62
C PRO A 32 -6.03 3.75 -2.24
N ARG A 33 -6.05 3.41 -0.94
CA ARG A 33 -6.16 2.02 -0.49
C ARG A 33 -7.54 1.41 -0.75
N ILE A 34 -8.62 2.17 -0.53
CA ILE A 34 -9.98 1.75 -0.86
C ILE A 34 -10.12 1.61 -2.38
N LEU A 35 -9.57 2.57 -3.14
CA LEU A 35 -9.63 2.53 -4.60
C LEU A 35 -8.89 1.32 -5.17
N GLU A 36 -7.70 1.00 -4.64
CA GLU A 36 -6.96 -0.23 -4.95
C GLU A 36 -7.82 -1.47 -4.68
N TRP A 37 -8.45 -1.54 -3.50
CA TRP A 37 -9.29 -2.68 -3.13
C TRP A 37 -10.50 -2.84 -4.05
N ILE A 38 -11.17 -1.73 -4.40
CA ILE A 38 -12.30 -1.74 -5.35
C ILE A 38 -11.84 -2.21 -6.73
N LEU A 39 -10.73 -1.66 -7.24
CA LEU A 39 -10.20 -1.98 -8.56
C LEU A 39 -9.72 -3.43 -8.69
N ILE A 40 -9.29 -4.05 -7.59
CA ILE A 40 -8.95 -5.48 -7.58
C ILE A 40 -10.23 -6.31 -7.43
N THR A 41 -11.08 -5.99 -6.45
CA THR A 41 -12.20 -6.84 -6.03
C THR A 41 -13.37 -6.84 -7.04
N VAL A 42 -13.72 -5.69 -7.61
CA VAL A 42 -14.87 -5.58 -8.52
C VAL A 42 -14.67 -6.42 -9.80
N PRO A 43 -13.53 -6.35 -10.51
CA PRO A 43 -13.30 -7.21 -11.68
C PRO A 43 -13.34 -8.70 -11.35
N ILE A 44 -12.87 -9.11 -10.17
CA ILE A 44 -12.89 -10.51 -9.74
C ILE A 44 -14.34 -10.95 -9.49
N ILE A 45 -15.12 -10.16 -8.77
CA ILE A 45 -16.55 -10.46 -8.53
C ILE A 45 -17.29 -10.54 -9.86
N LEU A 46 -17.03 -9.60 -10.78
CA LEU A 46 -17.65 -9.59 -12.11
C LEU A 46 -17.26 -10.83 -12.92
N TYR A 47 -15.98 -11.20 -12.91
CA TYR A 47 -15.48 -12.41 -13.55
C TYR A 47 -16.15 -13.67 -12.96
N ALA A 48 -16.22 -13.79 -11.64
CA ALA A 48 -16.86 -14.90 -10.96
C ALA A 48 -18.36 -15.00 -11.26
N HIS A 49 -19.05 -13.85 -11.31
CA HIS A 49 -20.47 -13.78 -11.65
C HIS A 49 -20.73 -14.21 -13.10
N LEU A 50 -19.92 -13.73 -14.05
CA LEU A 50 -20.01 -14.10 -15.46
C LEU A 50 -19.63 -15.55 -15.72
N ALA A 51 -18.67 -16.10 -14.96
CA ALA A 51 -18.19 -17.46 -15.13
C ALA A 51 -19.13 -18.53 -14.53
N THR A 52 -20.27 -18.15 -13.93
CA THR A 52 -21.31 -19.07 -13.39
C THR A 52 -20.82 -20.09 -12.34
N HIS A 53 -19.66 -19.86 -11.72
CA HIS A 53 -19.08 -20.74 -10.69
C HIS A 53 -19.45 -20.31 -9.26
N LEU A 54 -20.71 -19.92 -9.01
CA LEU A 54 -21.20 -19.71 -7.65
C LEU A 54 -21.62 -21.05 -7.04
N GLY A 55 -20.62 -21.87 -6.70
CA GLY A 55 -20.81 -23.09 -5.91
C GLY A 55 -21.24 -22.78 -4.45
N PRO A 56 -21.73 -23.79 -3.70
CA PRO A 56 -22.14 -23.62 -2.32
C PRO A 56 -20.98 -23.14 -1.44
N TYR A 57 -21.30 -22.29 -0.46
CA TYR A 57 -20.37 -21.69 0.49
C TYR A 57 -19.68 -22.76 1.37
N ASP A 58 -18.44 -23.12 1.04
CA ASP A 58 -17.59 -24.03 1.82
C ASP A 58 -16.49 -23.32 2.66
N ILE A 59 -16.79 -23.09 3.94
CA ILE A 59 -15.98 -22.32 4.91
C ILE A 59 -14.59 -22.94 5.17
N THR A 60 -14.35 -24.15 4.67
CA THR A 60 -13.09 -24.89 4.85
C THR A 60 -11.98 -24.45 3.89
N LYS A 61 -12.26 -23.56 2.92
CA LYS A 61 -11.27 -23.11 1.94
C LYS A 61 -10.49 -21.87 2.42
N PRO A 62 -9.17 -21.79 2.15
CA PRO A 62 -8.31 -20.72 2.66
C PRO A 62 -8.59 -19.37 1.97
N GLN A 63 -8.49 -18.29 2.75
CA GLN A 63 -8.71 -16.88 2.39
C GLN A 63 -10.17 -16.49 2.14
N LEU A 64 -10.78 -15.84 3.13
CA LEU A 64 -12.17 -15.37 3.11
C LEU A 64 -12.52 -14.49 1.89
N VAL A 65 -11.59 -13.68 1.38
CA VAL A 65 -11.81 -12.83 0.17
C VAL A 65 -11.79 -13.65 -1.12
N LEU A 66 -10.82 -14.56 -1.26
CA LEU A 66 -10.69 -15.45 -2.42
C LEU A 66 -11.81 -16.50 -2.43
N TYR A 67 -12.28 -16.89 -1.25
CA TYR A 67 -13.43 -17.75 -1.00
C TYR A 67 -14.78 -17.09 -1.32
N ILE A 68 -14.99 -15.82 -0.94
CA ILE A 68 -16.21 -15.07 -1.32
C ILE A 68 -16.30 -14.92 -2.84
N THR A 69 -15.16 -14.93 -3.54
CA THR A 69 -15.09 -14.63 -4.97
C THR A 69 -14.93 -15.85 -5.87
N CYS A 70 -14.30 -16.95 -5.47
CA CYS A 70 -14.13 -18.15 -6.30
C CYS A 70 -14.19 -19.45 -5.45
N PRO A 71 -15.35 -20.14 -5.37
CA PRO A 71 -15.48 -21.37 -4.60
C PRO A 71 -14.79 -22.57 -5.27
N ASP A 72 -14.60 -22.57 -6.60
CA ASP A 72 -13.81 -23.58 -7.33
C ASP A 72 -12.40 -23.05 -7.60
N TYR A 73 -11.41 -23.52 -6.83
CA TYR A 73 -10.03 -23.05 -6.93
C TYR A 73 -9.31 -23.69 -8.13
N ARG A 74 -9.46 -23.12 -9.33
CA ARG A 74 -8.62 -23.51 -10.47
C ARG A 74 -7.31 -22.72 -10.43
N VAL A 75 -6.22 -23.37 -10.85
CA VAL A 75 -4.90 -22.73 -10.95
C VAL A 75 -4.96 -21.48 -11.85
N GLN A 76 -5.78 -21.52 -12.90
CA GLN A 76 -5.99 -20.41 -13.83
C GLN A 76 -6.54 -19.16 -13.13
N ASP A 77 -7.53 -19.31 -12.25
CA ASP A 77 -8.14 -18.18 -11.53
C ASP A 77 -7.16 -17.56 -10.53
N THR A 78 -6.31 -18.39 -9.92
CA THR A 78 -5.25 -17.92 -9.00
C THR A 78 -4.18 -17.12 -9.74
N VAL A 79 -3.76 -17.58 -10.92
CA VAL A 79 -2.77 -16.87 -11.74
C VAL A 79 -3.35 -15.54 -12.24
N LEU A 80 -4.60 -15.54 -12.71
CA LEU A 80 -5.28 -14.32 -13.14
C LEU A 80 -5.40 -13.31 -11.99
N LEU A 81 -5.81 -13.76 -10.82
CA LEU A 81 -5.85 -12.96 -9.60
C LEU A 81 -4.47 -12.36 -9.27
N PHE A 82 -3.42 -13.17 -9.33
CA PHE A 82 -2.06 -12.75 -9.02
C PHE A 82 -1.57 -11.66 -9.99
N ILE A 83 -1.83 -11.83 -11.29
CA ILE A 83 -1.46 -10.86 -12.32
C ILE A 83 -2.20 -9.54 -12.11
N ILE A 84 -3.52 -9.57 -11.92
CA ILE A 84 -4.33 -8.36 -11.68
C ILE A 84 -3.88 -7.66 -10.40
N SER A 85 -3.63 -8.41 -9.33
CA SER A 85 -3.18 -7.87 -8.05
C SER A 85 -1.83 -7.18 -8.14
N ILE A 86 -0.90 -7.68 -8.96
CA ILE A 86 0.40 -7.02 -9.18
C ILE A 86 0.24 -5.78 -10.07
N LEU A 87 -0.49 -5.91 -11.17
CA LEU A 87 -0.68 -4.84 -12.13
C LEU A 87 -1.39 -3.63 -11.50
N VAL A 88 -2.40 -3.87 -10.65
CA VAL A 88 -3.10 -2.79 -9.96
C VAL A 88 -2.40 -2.43 -8.64
N GLY A 89 -1.98 -3.42 -7.85
CA GLY A 89 -1.46 -3.17 -6.50
C GLY A 89 -0.13 -2.41 -6.47
N LEU A 90 0.76 -2.64 -7.43
CA LEU A 90 2.07 -1.99 -7.45
C LEU A 90 1.98 -0.46 -7.62
N PRO A 91 1.33 0.11 -8.66
CA PRO A 91 1.23 1.55 -8.80
C PRO A 91 0.47 2.20 -7.64
N PHE A 92 -0.58 1.54 -7.14
CA PHE A 92 -1.33 2.02 -5.98
C PHE A 92 -0.49 2.05 -4.71
N HIS A 93 0.34 1.04 -4.46
CA HIS A 93 1.24 1.07 -3.32
C HIS A 93 2.24 2.22 -3.42
N VAL A 94 2.82 2.45 -4.60
CA VAL A 94 3.72 3.60 -4.79
C VAL A 94 2.98 4.91 -4.52
N LEU A 95 1.76 5.06 -5.02
CA LEU A 95 0.92 6.24 -4.74
C LEU A 95 0.60 6.39 -3.26
N VAL A 96 0.28 5.31 -2.54
CA VAL A 96 0.01 5.35 -1.08
C VAL A 96 1.25 5.76 -0.31
N VAL A 97 2.41 5.16 -0.60
CA VAL A 97 3.67 5.48 0.09
C VAL A 97 4.04 6.94 -0.15
N ARG A 98 3.88 7.42 -1.39
CA ARG A 98 4.16 8.81 -1.72
C ARG A 98 3.15 9.75 -1.07
N ALA A 99 1.85 9.48 -1.17
CA ALA A 99 0.80 10.30 -0.58
C ALA A 99 0.89 10.41 0.95
N THR A 100 1.40 9.36 1.61
CA THR A 100 1.61 9.37 3.08
C THR A 100 2.92 10.04 3.49
N THR A 101 3.90 10.16 2.59
CA THR A 101 5.19 10.80 2.86
C THR A 101 5.30 12.22 2.31
N THR A 102 4.38 12.67 1.45
CA THR A 102 4.39 14.04 0.93
C THR A 102 4.09 15.06 2.03
N LYS A 103 4.83 16.17 1.98
CA LYS A 103 4.64 17.33 2.87
C LYS A 103 3.39 18.15 2.52
N TYR A 104 2.85 17.97 1.32
CA TYR A 104 1.71 18.74 0.81
C TYR A 104 0.38 18.25 1.41
N VAL A 105 -0.53 19.20 1.67
CA VAL A 105 -1.93 18.87 1.95
C VAL A 105 -2.60 18.55 0.62
N LEU A 106 -2.80 17.26 0.33
CA LEU A 106 -3.47 16.83 -0.89
C LEU A 106 -4.96 17.18 -0.84
N SER A 107 -5.43 17.89 -1.85
CA SER A 107 -6.85 18.18 -2.03
C SER A 107 -7.52 17.07 -2.83
N TYR A 108 -8.48 16.37 -2.22
CA TYR A 108 -9.24 15.29 -2.89
C TYR A 108 -10.23 15.82 -3.93
N CYS A 109 -10.63 17.09 -3.84
CA CYS A 109 -11.48 17.73 -4.83
C CYS A 109 -10.77 17.92 -6.18
N ARG A 110 -9.43 17.83 -6.21
CA ARG A 110 -8.61 17.97 -7.41
C ARG A 110 -7.64 16.78 -7.54
N PRO A 111 -8.15 15.57 -7.88
CA PRO A 111 -7.32 14.36 -7.91
C PRO A 111 -6.24 14.44 -8.99
N THR A 112 -6.50 15.15 -10.10
CA THR A 112 -5.51 15.39 -11.15
C THR A 112 -4.32 16.18 -10.64
N LEU A 113 -4.57 17.28 -9.92
CA LEU A 113 -3.53 18.10 -9.30
C LEU A 113 -2.74 17.30 -8.25
N SER A 114 -3.44 16.53 -7.41
CA SER A 114 -2.80 15.64 -6.44
C SER A 114 -1.91 14.59 -7.10
N LEU A 115 -2.36 13.96 -8.19
CA LEU A 115 -1.54 13.04 -8.99
C LEU A 115 -0.35 13.75 -9.63
N LYS A 116 -0.53 15.02 -10.05
CA LYS A 116 0.56 15.82 -10.59
C LYS A 116 1.67 16.07 -9.57
N LEU A 117 1.30 16.35 -8.31
CA LEU A 117 2.23 16.53 -7.20
C LEU A 117 2.89 15.22 -6.75
N LEU A 118 2.21 14.08 -6.90
CA LEU A 118 2.71 12.77 -6.48
C LEU A 118 3.65 12.11 -7.49
N LEU A 119 3.40 12.34 -8.79
CA LEU A 119 4.12 11.74 -9.90
C LEU A 119 5.08 12.74 -10.51
N SER A 120 6.34 12.34 -10.63
CA SER A 120 7.36 13.13 -11.34
C SER A 120 6.92 13.37 -12.80
N PRO A 121 7.29 14.50 -13.43
CA PRO A 121 6.96 14.78 -14.83
C PRO A 121 7.43 13.67 -15.79
N THR A 122 8.50 12.95 -15.46
CA THR A 122 9.00 11.79 -16.23
C THR A 122 8.08 10.57 -16.10
N GLU A 123 7.63 10.25 -14.89
CA GLU A 123 6.69 9.15 -14.62
C GLU A 123 5.30 9.42 -15.21
N ARG A 124 4.91 10.70 -15.32
CA ARG A 124 3.65 11.09 -15.99
C ARG A 124 3.69 10.81 -17.49
N ARG A 125 4.86 10.95 -18.13
CA ARG A 125 5.05 10.62 -19.55
C ARG A 125 5.19 9.12 -19.79
N HIS A 126 5.79 8.40 -18.82
CA HIS A 126 6.00 6.95 -18.92
C HIS A 126 5.56 6.24 -17.63
N PRO A 127 4.27 5.92 -17.44
CA PRO A 127 3.79 5.28 -16.21
C PRO A 127 4.40 3.89 -15.97
N TRP A 128 4.89 3.25 -17.03
CA TRP A 128 5.56 1.95 -16.98
C TRP A 128 6.87 1.96 -16.19
N THR A 129 7.53 3.12 -16.01
CA THR A 129 8.77 3.19 -15.23
C THR A 129 8.55 2.89 -13.75
N LEU A 130 7.31 3.00 -13.25
CA LEU A 130 6.96 2.59 -11.88
C LEU A 130 7.17 1.08 -11.65
N TYR A 131 6.99 0.26 -12.69
CA TYR A 131 7.22 -1.18 -12.62
C TYR A 131 8.70 -1.55 -12.74
N THR A 132 9.51 -0.68 -13.33
CA THR A 132 10.94 -0.90 -13.53
C THR A 132 11.80 -0.54 -12.32
N ILE A 133 11.19 -0.11 -11.20
CA ILE A 133 11.93 0.17 -9.97
C ILE A 133 12.58 -1.14 -9.49
N PRO A 134 13.92 -1.25 -9.52
CA PRO A 134 14.61 -2.51 -9.26
C PRO A 134 14.32 -2.98 -7.84
N GLY A 135 13.95 -4.26 -7.70
CA GLY A 135 13.63 -4.89 -6.41
C GLY A 135 12.20 -4.66 -5.89
N LEU A 136 11.53 -3.57 -6.31
CA LEU A 136 10.14 -3.31 -5.88
C LEU A 136 9.20 -4.40 -6.38
N PHE A 137 9.28 -4.75 -7.66
CA PHE A 137 8.46 -5.79 -8.28
C PHE A 137 8.64 -7.16 -7.62
N LEU A 138 9.89 -7.57 -7.36
CA LEU A 138 10.19 -8.85 -6.72
C LEU A 138 9.69 -8.88 -5.26
N GLY A 139 9.87 -7.78 -4.52
CA GLY A 139 9.33 -7.67 -3.18
C GLY A 139 7.81 -7.74 -3.16
N PHE A 140 7.14 -7.13 -4.14
CA PHE A 140 5.68 -7.23 -4.29
C PHE A 140 5.22 -8.66 -4.56
N ILE A 141 5.89 -9.37 -5.47
CA ILE A 141 5.63 -10.78 -5.75
C ILE A 141 5.73 -11.61 -4.47
N LEU A 142 6.81 -11.46 -3.69
CA LEU A 142 6.97 -12.21 -2.44
C LEU A 142 5.90 -11.85 -1.40
N GLN A 143 5.54 -10.57 -1.27
CA GLN A 143 4.50 -10.13 -0.32
C GLN A 143 3.11 -10.70 -0.63
N ILE A 144 2.84 -11.07 -1.88
CA ILE A 144 1.59 -11.70 -2.29
C ILE A 144 1.74 -13.23 -2.23
N ALA A 145 2.84 -13.77 -2.75
CA ALA A 145 3.07 -15.20 -2.86
C ALA A 145 3.25 -15.88 -1.50
N VAL A 146 3.96 -15.27 -0.55
CA VAL A 146 4.22 -15.87 0.77
C VAL A 146 2.93 -16.05 1.58
N PRO A 147 2.07 -15.03 1.77
CA PRO A 147 0.80 -15.23 2.46
C PRO A 147 -0.12 -16.20 1.74
N LEU A 148 -0.20 -16.13 0.40
CA LEU A 148 -1.06 -17.03 -0.37
C LEU A 148 -0.60 -18.49 -0.29
N GLY A 149 0.70 -18.73 -0.42
CA GLY A 149 1.31 -20.05 -0.25
C GLY A 149 1.10 -20.60 1.16
N LEU A 150 1.34 -19.77 2.20
CA LEU A 150 1.18 -20.22 3.59
C LEU A 150 -0.27 -20.52 3.93
N THR A 151 -1.24 -19.72 3.44
CA THR A 151 -2.66 -20.00 3.64
C THR A 151 -3.14 -21.26 2.91
N ASN A 152 -2.61 -21.53 1.72
CA ASN A 152 -2.92 -22.76 0.99
C ASN A 152 -2.31 -23.99 1.67
N LEU A 153 -1.07 -23.87 2.13
CA LEU A 153 -0.37 -24.94 2.84
C LEU A 153 -1.04 -25.23 4.19
N SER A 154 -1.37 -24.19 4.95
CA SER A 154 -2.09 -24.35 6.22
C SER A 154 -3.44 -25.00 6.00
N GLY A 155 -4.13 -24.65 4.91
CA GLY A 155 -5.41 -25.28 4.61
C GLY A 155 -5.28 -26.77 4.33
N ARG A 156 -4.31 -27.16 3.50
CA ARG A 156 -4.07 -28.59 3.21
C ARG A 156 -3.59 -29.38 4.43
N LEU A 157 -2.84 -28.75 5.33
CA LEU A 157 -2.23 -29.42 6.48
C LEU A 157 -3.17 -29.46 7.70
N MET A 158 -3.84 -28.36 8.03
CA MET A 158 -4.67 -28.24 9.24
C MET A 158 -6.10 -28.76 9.05
N TYR A 159 -6.75 -28.53 7.90
CA TYR A 159 -8.15 -28.94 7.70
C TYR A 159 -8.44 -30.44 7.74
N PRO A 160 -7.57 -31.35 7.25
CA PRO A 160 -7.86 -32.79 7.38
C PRO A 160 -7.77 -33.29 8.83
N HIS A 161 -7.06 -32.59 9.71
CA HIS A 161 -6.85 -32.99 11.12
C HIS A 161 -7.85 -32.34 12.08
N LEU A 162 -8.46 -31.22 11.69
CA LEU A 162 -9.57 -30.58 12.41
C LEU A 162 -10.87 -31.29 12.05
N GLY A 163 -11.12 -32.46 12.66
CA GLY A 163 -12.28 -33.30 12.37
C GLY A 163 -13.59 -32.50 12.28
N MET A 164 -14.20 -32.50 11.09
CA MET A 164 -15.38 -31.70 10.74
C MET A 164 -16.66 -32.01 11.54
N LYS A 165 -16.62 -32.95 12.49
CA LYS A 165 -17.80 -33.44 13.21
C LYS A 165 -18.09 -32.67 14.51
N SER A 166 -17.15 -31.86 15.02
CA SER A 166 -17.33 -31.19 16.33
C SER A 166 -16.70 -29.80 16.48
N ASN A 167 -16.03 -29.26 15.45
CA ASN A 167 -15.37 -27.95 15.56
C ASN A 167 -16.28 -26.85 15.02
N SER A 168 -16.47 -25.80 15.82
CA SER A 168 -17.28 -24.65 15.42
C SER A 168 -16.57 -23.90 14.30
N ALA A 169 -17.31 -23.32 13.35
CA ALA A 169 -16.76 -22.51 12.25
C ALA A 169 -15.79 -21.40 12.76
N MET A 170 -15.96 -20.99 14.02
CA MET A 170 -15.08 -20.06 14.71
C MET A 170 -13.63 -20.55 14.86
N ASP A 171 -13.40 -21.85 15.09
CA ASP A 171 -12.04 -22.39 15.26
C ASP A 171 -11.27 -22.37 13.94
N ILE A 172 -11.98 -22.65 12.84
CA ILE A 172 -11.46 -22.55 11.48
C ILE A 172 -11.11 -21.10 11.15
N LEU A 173 -12.01 -20.17 11.45
CA LEU A 173 -11.77 -18.74 11.23
C LEU A 173 -10.60 -18.21 12.06
N LEU A 174 -10.50 -18.62 13.33
CA LEU A 174 -9.40 -18.22 14.21
C LEU A 174 -8.06 -18.75 13.71
N ALA A 175 -8.01 -20.01 13.27
CA ALA A 175 -6.81 -20.59 12.68
C ALA A 175 -6.40 -19.87 11.39
N GLN A 176 -7.35 -19.54 10.51
CA GLN A 176 -7.07 -18.74 9.30
C GLN A 176 -6.56 -17.35 9.64
N LEU A 177 -7.15 -16.68 10.63
CA LEU A 177 -6.72 -15.37 11.09
C LEU A 177 -5.29 -15.42 11.65
N ALA A 178 -4.98 -16.43 12.47
CA ALA A 178 -3.65 -16.61 13.02
C ALA A 178 -2.59 -16.83 11.93
N VAL A 179 -2.88 -17.67 10.93
CA VAL A 179 -1.95 -17.92 9.81
C VAL A 179 -1.76 -16.67 8.96
N THR A 180 -2.83 -15.95 8.65
CA THR A 180 -2.74 -14.71 7.85
C THR A 180 -1.97 -13.62 8.58
N ILE A 181 -2.19 -13.43 9.88
CA ILE A 181 -1.41 -12.49 10.71
C ILE A 181 0.07 -12.92 10.74
N GLY A 182 0.36 -14.20 10.99
CA GLY A 182 1.72 -14.73 10.99
C GLY A 182 2.45 -14.51 9.67
N ALA A 183 1.79 -14.79 8.54
CA ALA A 183 2.34 -14.54 7.22
C ALA A 183 2.63 -13.05 6.97
N LYS A 184 1.74 -12.16 7.41
CA LYS A 184 1.93 -10.70 7.27
C LYS A 184 3.09 -10.22 8.12
N LEU A 185 3.22 -10.72 9.36
CA LEU A 185 4.35 -10.42 10.24
C LEU A 185 5.69 -10.84 9.62
N LEU A 186 5.75 -12.01 9.00
CA LEU A 186 6.95 -12.47 8.28
C LEU A 186 7.32 -11.55 7.10
N CYS A 187 6.33 -10.94 6.46
CA CYS A 187 6.53 -10.03 5.33
C CYS A 187 6.83 -8.57 5.73
N VAL A 188 6.78 -8.22 7.02
CA VAL A 188 7.07 -6.85 7.51
C VAL A 188 8.43 -6.32 7.05
N PRO A 189 9.57 -7.02 7.19
CA PRO A 189 10.86 -6.50 6.74
C PRO A 189 10.87 -6.21 5.23
N LEU A 190 10.21 -7.07 4.44
CA LEU A 190 10.07 -6.87 3.01
C LEU A 190 9.19 -5.66 2.68
N TYR A 191 8.15 -5.41 3.48
CA TYR A 191 7.34 -4.19 3.38
C TYR A 191 8.15 -2.94 3.68
N VAL A 192 8.98 -2.96 4.72
CA VAL A 192 9.89 -1.84 5.03
C VAL A 192 10.91 -1.61 3.91
N ALA A 193 11.45 -2.66 3.29
CA ALA A 193 12.35 -2.52 2.15
C ALA A 193 11.65 -1.88 0.93
N ASN A 194 10.46 -2.38 0.58
CA ASN A 194 9.68 -1.87 -0.55
C ASN A 194 9.22 -0.43 -0.36
N THR A 195 8.79 -0.06 0.85
CA THR A 195 8.41 1.32 1.16
C THR A 195 9.60 2.27 1.02
N ARG A 196 10.80 1.87 1.48
CA ARG A 196 12.02 2.66 1.26
C ARG A 196 12.37 2.81 -0.21
N LEU A 197 12.28 1.74 -1.00
CA LEU A 197 12.51 1.79 -2.45
C LEU A 197 11.51 2.71 -3.17
N ALA A 198 10.24 2.67 -2.77
CA ALA A 198 9.21 3.53 -3.33
C ALA A 198 9.45 5.03 -3.05
N MET A 199 10.09 5.36 -1.91
CA MET A 199 10.52 6.72 -1.57
C MET A 199 11.74 7.17 -2.38
N VAL A 200 12.71 6.27 -2.63
CA VAL A 200 13.92 6.59 -3.42
C VAL A 200 13.57 7.01 -4.86
N GLY A 201 12.45 6.55 -5.42
CA GLY A 201 11.98 7.03 -6.73
C GLY A 201 11.67 8.53 -6.81
N GLN A 202 11.36 9.19 -5.67
CA GLN A 202 11.14 10.65 -5.62
C GLN A 202 12.42 11.44 -5.35
N CYS A 203 13.34 10.86 -4.58
CA CYS A 203 14.62 11.46 -4.25
C CYS A 203 15.74 10.73 -4.99
N PRO A 204 16.25 11.24 -6.13
CA PRO A 204 17.56 10.81 -6.57
C PRO A 204 18.50 11.02 -5.38
N THR A 205 19.10 9.92 -4.92
CA THR A 205 20.07 9.90 -3.83
C THR A 205 20.96 11.12 -3.95
N ARG A 206 20.96 11.95 -2.90
CA ARG A 206 21.99 12.92 -2.50
C ARG A 206 23.21 12.85 -3.44
N TYR A 207 23.09 13.47 -4.62
CA TYR A 207 24.22 13.61 -5.51
C TYR A 207 25.09 14.65 -4.84
N VAL A 208 26.33 14.29 -4.51
CA VAL A 208 27.34 15.18 -3.88
C VAL A 208 27.83 16.24 -4.90
N GLY A 209 27.05 16.55 -5.93
CA GLY A 209 27.40 17.52 -6.94
C GLY A 209 26.16 18.31 -7.38
N GLY A 210 26.13 19.59 -7.04
CA GLY A 210 25.28 20.59 -7.68
C GLY A 210 24.26 21.28 -6.76
N GLU A 211 24.71 22.28 -5.99
CA GLU A 211 23.82 23.25 -5.32
C GLU A 211 22.82 23.91 -6.30
N LEU A 212 23.17 23.97 -7.59
CA LEU A 212 22.35 24.54 -8.66
C LEU A 212 21.09 23.73 -8.98
N GLU A 213 21.13 22.39 -8.98
CA GLU A 213 19.96 21.55 -9.24
C GLU A 213 19.00 21.54 -8.04
N GLN A 214 19.55 21.64 -6.83
CA GLN A 214 18.78 21.70 -5.60
C GLN A 214 18.11 23.08 -5.41
N ALA A 215 18.74 24.16 -5.89
CA ALA A 215 18.13 25.49 -6.00
C ALA A 215 17.06 25.55 -7.08
N SER A 216 17.31 24.93 -8.26
CA SER A 216 16.33 24.86 -9.34
C SER A 216 15.07 24.09 -8.91
N ARG A 217 15.19 22.96 -8.20
CA ARG A 217 14.02 22.25 -7.66
C ARG A 217 13.28 23.00 -6.56
N ARG A 218 13.99 23.72 -5.67
CA ARG A 218 13.31 24.62 -4.71
C ARG A 218 12.46 25.66 -5.44
N HIS A 219 12.95 26.19 -6.56
CA HIS A 219 12.15 27.05 -7.43
C HIS A 219 10.96 26.32 -8.07
N TRP A 220 11.12 25.09 -8.57
CA TRP A 220 10.00 24.29 -9.08
C TRP A 220 8.94 24.02 -8.00
N ASP A 221 9.36 23.65 -6.79
CA ASP A 221 8.44 23.32 -5.68
C ASP A 221 7.67 24.58 -5.20
N VAL A 222 8.33 25.74 -5.20
CA VAL A 222 7.71 27.04 -4.87
C VAL A 222 6.78 27.49 -5.99
N GLN A 223 7.23 27.42 -7.25
CA GLN A 223 6.45 27.83 -8.42
C GLN A 223 5.22 26.94 -8.63
N GLU A 224 5.34 25.63 -8.44
CA GLU A 224 4.20 24.72 -8.58
C GLU A 224 3.25 24.82 -7.38
N ALA A 225 3.73 25.15 -6.18
CA ALA A 225 2.86 25.50 -5.05
C ALA A 225 2.08 26.81 -5.28
N GLU A 226 2.73 27.80 -5.88
CA GLU A 226 2.14 29.10 -6.24
C GLU A 226 1.10 28.95 -7.37
N GLU A 227 1.40 28.18 -8.41
CA GLU A 227 0.47 27.88 -9.51
C GLU A 227 -0.73 27.01 -9.07
N SER A 228 -0.52 26.12 -8.09
CA SER A 228 -1.58 25.20 -7.64
C SER A 228 -2.45 25.75 -6.52
N GLY A 229 -2.06 26.86 -5.89
CA GLY A 229 -2.76 27.46 -4.74
C GLY A 229 -2.84 26.52 -3.54
N VAL A 230 -1.94 25.52 -3.47
CA VAL A 230 -1.89 24.54 -2.38
C VAL A 230 -0.97 25.10 -1.30
N PRO A 231 -1.42 25.19 -0.02
CA PRO A 231 -0.55 25.68 1.04
C PRO A 231 0.67 24.77 1.16
N MET A 232 1.84 25.33 0.84
CA MET A 232 3.13 24.68 0.98
C MET A 232 3.52 24.71 2.46
N TYR A 233 3.42 23.58 3.15
CA TYR A 233 4.08 23.42 4.44
C TYR A 233 5.55 23.06 4.16
N CYS A 234 6.38 24.08 4.01
CA CYS A 234 7.82 23.91 4.12
C CYS A 234 8.11 23.43 5.55
N ARG A 235 8.38 22.14 5.69
CA ARG A 235 9.21 21.65 6.80
C ARG A 235 10.61 22.17 6.50
N GLU A 236 10.85 23.45 6.82
CA GLU A 236 12.17 23.94 7.14
C GLU A 236 12.66 23.08 8.30
N GLU A 237 13.83 22.50 8.10
CA GLU A 237 14.58 21.79 9.12
C GLU A 237 15.22 22.79 10.10
N GLU A 238 14.55 23.91 10.35
CA GLU A 238 14.86 24.85 11.41
C GLU A 238 13.87 24.60 12.56
N ASP A 239 13.96 23.42 13.16
CA ASP A 239 13.93 23.45 14.61
C ASP A 239 15.27 24.11 15.00
N PRO A 240 15.30 25.32 15.59
CA PRO A 240 16.55 25.82 16.13
C PRO A 240 17.09 24.75 17.05
N VAL A 241 18.32 24.30 16.79
CA VAL A 241 19.12 23.57 17.76
C VAL A 241 19.38 24.58 18.88
N VAL A 242 18.39 24.72 19.76
CA VAL A 242 18.54 25.48 21.01
C VAL A 242 19.39 24.59 21.90
N TYR A 243 20.69 24.88 21.93
CA TYR A 243 21.64 24.39 22.92
C TYR A 243 21.15 24.73 24.34
#